data_AF-A0A2S7SSK9-F1
#
_entry.id   AF-A0A2S7SSK9-F1
#
_cell.length_a   1.000
_cell.length_b   1.000
_cell.length_c   1.000
_cell.angle_alpha   90.00
_cell.angle_beta   90.00
_cell.angle_gamma   90.00
#
_symmetry.space_group_name_H-M   'P 1'
#
loop_
_entity.id
_entity.type
_entity.pdbx_description
1 polymer ?
#
loop_
_entity_poly.entity_id
_entity_poly.type
_entity_poly.pdbx_seq_one_letter_code
_entity_poly.pdbx_strand_id
1 'polypeptide(L)'
;MPSPPYDMIQYLSNNITYPEKAHKKGIQGRVAISFIVNNDGSITDVTVVQPVSPDIDAEAVRVISTMPKWRPGRQNGKPVSVIYTQPINFKLN
;
A
#
# COMPACT_ATOMS: atom_id res chain seq x y z
N MET A 1 12.36 -2.45 -11.20
CA MET A 1 11.24 -1.94 -10.37
C MET A 1 11.43 -2.47 -8.96
N PRO A 2 11.03 -1.75 -7.91
CA PRO A 2 11.02 -2.29 -6.55
C PRO A 2 10.01 -3.44 -6.43
N SER A 3 10.23 -4.36 -5.49
CA SER A 3 9.29 -5.46 -5.24
C SER A 3 9.32 -5.96 -3.79
N PRO A 4 8.18 -6.37 -3.21
CA PRO A 4 8.18 -6.99 -1.90
C PRO A 4 8.85 -8.38 -1.98
N PRO A 5 9.66 -8.78 -0.98
CA PRO A 5 10.22 -10.14 -0.92
C PRO A 5 9.22 -11.21 -0.45
N TYR A 6 7.94 -10.86 -0.32
CA TYR A 6 6.85 -11.68 0.20
C TYR A 6 5.63 -11.62 -0.74
N ASP A 7 4.66 -12.52 -0.53
CA ASP A 7 3.40 -12.50 -1.26
C ASP A 7 2.55 -11.29 -0.81
N MET A 8 2.36 -10.36 -1.75
CA MET A 8 1.65 -9.12 -1.50
C MET A 8 0.15 -9.34 -1.25
N ILE A 9 -0.46 -10.31 -1.92
CA ILE A 9 -1.87 -10.65 -1.74
C ILE A 9 -2.08 -11.20 -0.34
N GLN A 10 -1.22 -12.13 0.09
CA GLN A 10 -1.28 -12.69 1.43
C GLN A 10 -1.03 -11.63 2.51
N TYR A 11 -0.04 -10.76 2.30
CA TYR A 11 0.24 -9.67 3.24
C TYR A 11 -0.97 -8.75 3.40
N LEU A 12 -1.56 -8.30 2.29
CA LEU A 12 -2.75 -7.45 2.33
C LEU A 12 -3.92 -8.17 3.01
N SER A 13 -4.18 -9.42 2.67
CA SER A 13 -5.27 -10.20 3.28
C SER A 13 -5.12 -10.35 4.80
N ASN A 14 -3.88 -10.46 5.30
CA ASN A 14 -3.62 -10.66 6.73
C ASN A 14 -3.57 -9.35 7.52
N ASN A 15 -3.27 -8.22 6.87
CA ASN A 15 -3.02 -6.96 7.53
C ASN A 15 -4.10 -5.91 7.28
N ILE A 16 -4.92 -6.04 6.25
CA ILE A 16 -6.08 -5.16 6.03
C ILE A 16 -7.15 -5.47 7.06
N THR A 17 -7.55 -4.45 7.79
CA THR A 17 -8.68 -4.45 8.70
C THR A 17 -9.76 -3.55 8.12
N TYR A 18 -10.90 -4.13 7.74
CA TYR A 18 -12.00 -3.32 7.23
C TYR A 18 -12.56 -2.41 8.34
N PRO A 19 -12.54 -1.07 8.19
CA PRO A 19 -13.07 -0.18 9.23
C PRO A 19 -14.56 -0.44 9.44
N GLU A 20 -15.00 -0.61 10.69
CA GLU A 20 -16.42 -0.88 11.00
C GLU A 20 -17.37 0.16 10.40
N LYS A 21 -16.97 1.43 10.39
CA LYS A 21 -17.77 2.52 9.81
C LYS A 21 -17.98 2.33 8.32
N ALA A 22 -16.92 1.95 7.60
CA ALA A 22 -16.99 1.66 6.17
C ALA A 22 -17.82 0.39 5.91
N HIS A 23 -17.67 -0.64 6.76
CA HIS A 23 -18.44 -1.87 6.68
C HIS A 23 -19.95 -1.61 6.88
N LYS A 24 -20.33 -0.90 7.95
CA LYS A 24 -21.73 -0.56 8.26
C LYS A 24 -22.39 0.30 7.18
N LYS A 25 -21.60 1.15 6.52
CA LYS A 25 -22.06 2.02 5.42
C LYS A 25 -22.02 1.37 4.03
N GLY A 26 -21.56 0.11 3.93
CA GLY A 26 -21.43 -0.55 2.64
C GLY A 26 -20.39 0.08 1.71
N ILE A 27 -19.45 0.86 2.23
CA ILE A 27 -18.47 1.59 1.42
C ILE A 27 -17.47 0.60 0.87
N GLN A 28 -17.32 0.52 -0.46
CA GLN A 28 -16.36 -0.31 -1.17
C GLN A 28 -15.65 0.52 -2.24
N GLY A 29 -14.51 0.04 -2.73
CA GLY A 29 -13.83 0.70 -3.83
C GLY A 29 -12.36 0.34 -3.97
N ARG A 30 -11.69 1.03 -4.89
CA ARG A 30 -10.26 0.88 -5.16
C ARG A 30 -9.54 2.14 -4.72
N VAL A 31 -8.76 2.03 -3.65
CA VAL A 31 -7.88 3.10 -3.18
C VAL A 31 -6.52 2.93 -3.85
N ALA A 32 -5.99 3.97 -4.48
CA ALA A 32 -4.62 3.95 -4.98
C ALA A 32 -3.70 4.76 -4.07
N ILE A 33 -2.61 4.15 -3.64
CA ILE A 33 -1.61 4.78 -2.78
C ILE A 33 -0.27 4.84 -3.50
N SER A 34 0.31 6.05 -3.52
CA SER A 34 1.67 6.30 -3.97
C SER A 34 2.60 6.35 -2.76
N PHE A 35 3.78 5.75 -2.87
CA PHE A 35 4.82 5.80 -1.85
C PHE A 35 6.19 5.66 -2.49
N ILE A 36 7.24 6.05 -1.76
CA ILE A 36 8.63 5.91 -2.18
C ILE A 36 9.20 4.64 -1.55
N VAL A 37 9.75 3.76 -2.38
CA VAL A 37 10.64 2.68 -1.93
C VAL A 37 12.07 3.19 -2.02
N ASN A 38 12.70 3.40 -0.88
CA ASN A 38 14.07 3.90 -0.81
C ASN A 38 15.09 2.85 -1.26
N ASN A 39 16.32 3.30 -1.52
CA ASN A 39 17.45 2.44 -1.90
C ASN A 39 17.79 1.36 -0.85
N ASP A 40 17.40 1.54 0.42
CA ASP A 40 17.55 0.56 1.50
C ASP A 40 16.33 -0.38 1.65
N GLY A 41 15.29 -0.17 0.83
CA GLY A 41 14.04 -0.90 0.87
C GLY A 41 12.98 -0.35 1.81
N SER A 42 13.27 0.69 2.60
CA SER A 42 12.26 1.34 3.45
C SER A 42 11.19 2.04 2.61
N ILE A 43 9.98 2.17 3.18
CA ILE A 43 8.86 2.88 2.56
C ILE A 43 8.68 4.24 3.23
N THR A 44 8.63 5.30 2.44
CA THR A 44 8.37 6.68 2.90
C THR A 44 7.34 7.38 2.00
N ASP A 45 6.89 8.56 2.40
CA ASP A 45 6.05 9.46 1.60
C ASP A 45 4.74 8.81 1.11
N VAL A 46 4.11 8.04 1.99
CA VAL A 46 2.86 7.32 1.72
C VAL A 46 1.71 8.31 1.57
N THR A 47 1.15 8.40 0.36
CA THR A 47 0.11 9.37 0.00
C THR A 47 -1.01 8.70 -0.79
N VAL A 48 -2.25 9.01 -0.46
CA VAL A 48 -3.41 8.56 -1.23
C VAL A 48 -3.54 9.40 -2.50
N VAL A 49 -3.48 8.76 -3.67
CA VAL A 49 -3.60 9.45 -4.97
C VAL A 49 -4.97 9.25 -5.60
N GLN A 50 -5.70 8.21 -5.21
CA GLN A 50 -7.10 8.02 -5.57
C GLN A 50 -7.89 7.64 -4.32
N PRO A 51 -8.49 8.62 -3.63
CA PRO A 51 -9.28 8.40 -2.43
C PRO A 51 -10.65 7.83 -2.77
N VAL A 52 -11.25 7.13 -1.80
CA VAL A 52 -12.62 6.61 -1.89
C VAL A 52 -13.44 7.08 -0.69
N SER A 53 -12.92 6.88 0.52
CA SER A 53 -13.55 7.40 1.74
C SER A 53 -12.52 7.51 2.86
N PRO A 54 -12.65 8.49 3.78
CA PRO A 54 -11.68 8.70 4.84
C PRO A 54 -11.38 7.44 5.68
N ASP A 55 -12.38 6.58 5.88
CA ASP A 55 -12.23 5.35 6.68
C ASP A 55 -11.30 4.33 5.99
N ILE A 56 -11.57 3.94 4.74
CA ILE A 56 -10.76 2.94 4.02
C ILE A 56 -9.45 3.53 3.47
N ASP A 57 -9.42 4.84 3.22
CA ASP A 57 -8.21 5.56 2.79
C ASP A 57 -7.17 5.56 3.92
N ALA A 58 -7.60 5.84 5.17
CA ALA A 58 -6.74 5.78 6.34
C ALA A 58 -6.18 4.37 6.59
N GLU A 59 -7.03 3.35 6.42
CA GLU A 59 -6.60 1.96 6.55
C GLU A 59 -5.59 1.57 5.47
N ALA A 60 -5.81 1.98 4.23
CA ALA A 60 -4.88 1.75 3.14
C ALA A 60 -3.50 2.37 3.46
N VAL A 61 -3.47 3.62 3.96
CA VAL A 61 -2.23 4.29 4.38
C VAL A 61 -1.53 3.50 5.50
N ARG A 62 -2.28 3.05 6.52
CA ARG A 62 -1.73 2.26 7.63
C ARG A 62 -1.07 0.97 7.13
N VAL A 63 -1.74 0.22 6.26
CA VAL A 63 -1.24 -1.07 5.76
C VAL A 63 0.03 -0.90 4.91
N ILE A 64 0.08 0.12 4.05
CA ILE A 64 1.30 0.43 3.29
C ILE A 64 2.43 0.90 4.21
N SER A 65 2.13 1.77 5.18
CA SER A 65 3.15 2.34 6.07
C SER A 65 3.76 1.32 7.04
N THR A 66 3.07 0.20 7.29
CA THR A 66 3.52 -0.88 8.18
C THR A 66 4.22 -2.02 7.43
N MET A 67 4.41 -1.88 6.12
CA MET A 67 5.06 -2.91 5.32
C MET A 67 6.51 -3.14 5.74
N PRO A 68 6.94 -4.42 5.76
CA PRO A 68 8.36 -4.74 5.83
C PRO A 68 9.13 -4.15 4.66
N LYS A 69 10.47 -4.10 4.77
CA LYS A 69 11.32 -3.56 3.71
C LYS A 69 11.13 -4.30 2.38
N TRP A 70 11.10 -3.54 1.30
CA TRP A 70 11.04 -4.02 -0.08
C TRP A 70 12.43 -4.22 -0.66
N ARG A 71 12.51 -4.96 -1.76
CA ARG A 71 13.68 -4.95 -2.64
C ARG A 71 13.66 -3.62 -3.40
N PRO A 72 14.70 -2.79 -3.29
CA PRO A 72 14.75 -1.50 -3.97
C PRO A 72 14.78 -1.67 -5.49
N GLY A 73 14.38 -0.62 -6.22
CA GLY A 73 14.66 -0.55 -7.65
C GLY A 73 16.17 -0.54 -7.92
N ARG A 74 16.58 -1.04 -9.08
CA ARG A 74 17.99 -1.00 -9.52
C ARG A 74 18.11 -0.28 -10.84
N GLN A 75 19.09 0.61 -10.93
CA GLN A 75 19.51 1.27 -12.17
C GLN A 75 21.03 1.13 -12.29
N ASN A 76 21.52 0.60 -13.41
CA ASN A 76 22.94 0.33 -13.63
C ASN A 76 23.61 -0.46 -12.48
N GLY A 77 22.89 -1.45 -11.93
CA GLY A 77 23.36 -2.28 -10.82
C GLY A 77 23.29 -1.62 -9.43
N LYS A 78 22.98 -0.32 -9.33
CA LYS A 78 22.90 0.40 -8.06
C LYS A 78 21.46 0.50 -7.56
N PRO A 79 21.20 0.34 -6.25
CA PRO A 79 19.87 0.55 -5.69
C PRO A 79 19.51 2.04 -5.76
N VAL A 80 18.28 2.33 -6.20
CA VAL A 80 17.75 3.69 -6.35
C VAL A 80 16.37 3.78 -5.72
N SER A 81 16.04 4.96 -5.19
CA SER A 81 14.69 5.24 -4.69
C SER A 81 13.71 5.34 -5.85
N VAL A 82 12.54 4.73 -5.72
CA VAL A 82 11.52 4.68 -6.78
C VAL A 82 10.15 4.98 -6.19
N ILE A 83 9.40 5.86 -6.87
CA ILE A 83 7.98 6.08 -6.59
C ILE A 83 7.19 4.89 -7.13
N TYR A 84 6.35 4.30 -6.29
CA TYR A 84 5.51 3.16 -6.64
C TYR A 84 4.06 3.42 -6.22
N THR A 85 3.12 3.03 -7.07
CA THR A 85 1.69 3.18 -6.82
C THR A 85 1.04 1.80 -6.70
N GLN A 86 0.52 1.49 -5.52
CA GLN A 86 -0.20 0.25 -5.25
C GLN A 86 -1.71 0.49 -5.16
N PRO A 87 -2.52 -0.15 -6.02
CA PRO A 87 -3.96 -0.22 -5.82
C PRO A 87 -4.33 -1.25 -4.75
N ILE A 88 -5.24 -0.88 -3.84
CA ILE A 88 -5.84 -1.76 -2.84
C ILE A 88 -7.35 -1.77 -3.07
N ASN A 89 -7.91 -2.98 -3.24
CA ASN A 89 -9.34 -3.16 -3.44
C ASN A 89 -10.00 -3.50 -2.10
N PHE A 90 -10.90 -2.64 -1.64
CA PHE A 90 -11.77 -2.90 -0.50
C PHE A 90 -13.10 -3.43 -1.01
N LYS A 91 -13.40 -4.68 -0.66
CA LYS A 91 -14.65 -5.37 -0.98
C LYS A 91 -15.22 -5.98 0.29
N LEU A 92 -16.53 -5.88 0.43
CA LEU A 92 -17.32 -6.62 1.42
C LEU A 92 -17.74 -7.91 0.70
N ASN A 93 -17.19 -9.03 1.12
CA ASN A 93 -17.59 -10.35 0.64
C ASN A 93 -18.76 -10.86 1.47
#